data_AF-A0A540WL72-F1
#
_entry.id   AF-A0A540WL72-F1
#
_cell.length_a   1.000
_cell.length_b   1.000
_cell.length_c   1.000
_cell.angle_alpha   90.00
_cell.angle_beta   90.00
_cell.angle_gamma   90.00
#
_symmetry.space_group_name_H-M   'P 1'
#
loop_
_entity.id
_entity.type
_entity.pdbx_description
1 polymer ?
#
loop_
_entity_poly.entity_id
_entity_poly.type
_entity_poly.pdbx_seq_one_letter_code
_entity_poly.pdbx_strand_id
1 'polypeptide(L)'
;MNLRLGWMWSGVIAVALGLAACNAGDVSGEETGSLETSEAALCSVEQTCPSGTPVTCSSPTTGCTSGPDNGGWVECDGVRTYCPPACTCGTTRYTATRSGEGATCGAAATQARSLLTSTVAARCPAGGCAISDSLGTCVPLGPNRTDGFRMSITRTYSCKEPANCQ
;
A
#
# COMPACT_ATOMS: atom_id res chain seq x y z
N MET A 1 -27.89 12.41 -51.48
CA MET A 1 -26.53 12.98 -51.39
C MET A 1 -25.63 11.95 -50.71
N ASN A 2 -24.65 11.44 -51.46
CA ASN A 2 -23.38 10.73 -51.12
C ASN A 2 -23.29 9.95 -49.78
N LEU A 3 -23.28 8.60 -49.69
CA LEU A 3 -22.33 7.52 -50.09
C LEU A 3 -21.01 7.39 -49.26
N ARG A 4 -20.83 6.17 -48.71
CA ARG A 4 -19.60 5.32 -48.55
C ARG A 4 -19.22 4.95 -47.10
N LEU A 5 -18.67 3.77 -46.77
CA LEU A 5 -18.57 2.43 -47.39
C LEU A 5 -17.73 1.54 -46.41
N GLY A 6 -18.27 0.40 -45.97
CA GLY A 6 -17.53 -0.84 -45.62
C GLY A 6 -16.59 -0.84 -44.39
N TRP A 7 -16.21 -1.97 -43.78
CA TRP A 7 -16.47 -3.37 -44.08
C TRP A 7 -16.12 -4.22 -42.83
N MET A 8 -16.82 -5.34 -42.73
CA MET A 8 -16.73 -6.52 -41.85
C MET A 8 -15.30 -7.13 -41.81
N TRP A 9 -14.86 -8.08 -40.96
CA TRP A 9 -15.47 -9.04 -40.03
C TRP A 9 -14.35 -9.81 -39.29
N SER A 10 -14.70 -10.36 -38.12
CA SER A 10 -14.43 -11.72 -37.60
C SER A 10 -13.02 -12.35 -37.53
N GLY A 11 -12.78 -13.04 -36.40
CA GLY A 11 -12.17 -14.38 -36.46
C GLY A 11 -11.26 -14.77 -35.28
N VAL A 12 -11.81 -15.52 -34.32
CA VAL A 12 -11.09 -16.25 -33.25
C VAL A 12 -10.60 -17.60 -33.80
N ILE A 13 -9.33 -18.00 -33.58
CA ILE A 13 -8.89 -19.42 -33.56
C ILE A 13 -7.74 -19.61 -32.54
N ALA A 14 -7.90 -20.62 -31.68
CA ALA A 14 -6.94 -21.15 -30.72
C ALA A 14 -6.07 -22.28 -31.32
N VAL A 15 -4.95 -22.64 -30.65
CA VAL A 15 -4.20 -23.95 -30.62
C VAL A 15 -2.74 -23.62 -30.21
N ALA A 16 -2.26 -23.90 -28.99
CA ALA A 16 -1.80 -25.15 -28.36
C ALA A 16 -0.33 -25.58 -28.71
N LEU A 17 0.52 -25.51 -27.66
CA LEU A 17 1.65 -26.39 -27.27
C LEU A 17 2.81 -26.71 -28.23
N GLY A 18 4.05 -26.53 -27.72
CA GLY A 18 5.18 -27.40 -28.07
C GLY A 18 6.58 -26.81 -27.85
N LEU A 19 7.31 -27.29 -26.82
CA LEU A 19 8.77 -27.13 -26.69
C LEU A 19 9.52 -27.99 -27.72
N ALA A 20 10.67 -27.54 -28.24
CA ALA A 20 11.84 -28.40 -28.53
C ALA A 20 13.09 -27.59 -28.95
N ALA A 21 14.25 -28.22 -28.71
CA ALA A 21 15.60 -27.68 -28.66
C ALA A 21 16.26 -27.32 -30.01
N CYS A 22 17.27 -26.44 -29.93
CA CYS A 22 18.28 -26.19 -30.95
C CYS A 22 19.08 -27.46 -31.31
N ASN A 23 19.17 -27.83 -32.60
CA ASN A 23 20.46 -28.02 -33.28
C ASN A 23 20.35 -28.16 -34.82
N ALA A 24 21.24 -27.44 -35.51
CA ALA A 24 21.90 -27.66 -36.81
C ALA A 24 21.11 -27.99 -38.10
N GLY A 25 21.29 -27.14 -39.13
CA GLY A 25 21.08 -27.49 -40.54
C GLY A 25 20.96 -26.28 -41.47
N ASP A 26 21.97 -26.07 -42.31
CA ASP A 26 22.14 -25.02 -43.32
C ASP A 26 21.21 -25.21 -44.54
N VAL A 27 20.39 -24.20 -44.92
CA VAL A 27 19.95 -23.96 -46.31
C VAL A 27 19.51 -22.49 -46.50
N SER A 28 20.02 -21.89 -47.58
CA SER A 28 19.67 -20.60 -48.18
C SER A 28 18.17 -20.32 -48.36
N GLY A 29 17.83 -19.02 -48.33
CA GLY A 29 16.71 -18.47 -49.10
C GLY A 29 15.70 -17.66 -48.29
N GLU A 30 15.41 -16.46 -48.80
CA GLU A 30 14.25 -15.62 -48.48
C GLU A 30 14.17 -14.97 -47.09
N GLU A 31 14.66 -13.73 -47.04
CA GLU A 31 13.91 -12.50 -46.76
C GLU A 31 12.51 -12.64 -46.11
N THR A 32 12.39 -13.32 -44.99
CA THR A 32 11.26 -13.12 -44.09
C THR A 32 11.62 -12.01 -43.13
N GLY A 33 11.13 -10.81 -43.42
CA GLY A 33 10.99 -9.74 -42.45
C GLY A 33 10.16 -10.25 -41.27
N SER A 34 10.85 -10.84 -40.30
CA SER A 34 10.34 -11.04 -38.97
C SER A 34 10.07 -9.66 -38.41
N LEU A 35 8.80 -9.28 -38.38
CA LEU A 35 8.33 -8.28 -37.44
C LEU A 35 8.70 -8.83 -36.06
N GLU A 36 9.86 -8.43 -35.55
CA GLU A 36 10.21 -8.48 -34.14
C GLU A 36 9.03 -7.83 -33.42
N THR A 37 8.08 -8.66 -32.99
CA THR A 37 7.19 -8.25 -31.93
C THR A 37 8.12 -8.15 -30.76
N SER A 38 8.59 -6.94 -30.48
CA SER A 38 9.37 -6.63 -29.29
C SER A 38 8.45 -6.95 -28.11
N GLU A 39 8.42 -8.22 -27.72
CA GLU A 39 8.02 -8.65 -26.38
C GLU A 39 9.05 -7.99 -25.48
N ALA A 40 8.81 -6.74 -25.10
CA ALA A 40 9.62 -6.05 -24.13
C ALA A 40 9.73 -7.00 -22.95
N ALA A 41 10.95 -7.49 -22.69
CA ALA A 41 11.14 -8.55 -21.73
C ALA A 41 10.67 -8.05 -20.37
N LEU A 42 9.49 -8.49 -19.94
CA LEU A 42 8.91 -8.09 -18.68
C LEU A 42 9.65 -8.82 -17.58
N CYS A 43 10.48 -8.08 -16.86
CA CYS A 43 11.09 -8.55 -15.64
C CYS A 43 10.23 -8.16 -14.43
N SER A 44 10.12 -9.06 -13.46
CA SER A 44 9.40 -8.85 -12.21
C SER A 44 10.15 -9.55 -11.09
N VAL A 45 10.43 -8.81 -10.01
CA VAL A 45 11.02 -9.35 -8.78
C VAL A 45 10.20 -8.90 -7.57
N GLU A 46 10.04 -9.80 -6.62
CA GLU A 46 9.41 -9.55 -5.33
C GLU A 46 10.38 -9.93 -4.22
N GLN A 47 10.43 -9.11 -3.18
CA GLN A 47 11.16 -9.39 -1.97
C GLN A 47 10.22 -9.30 -0.76
N THR A 48 10.12 -10.38 0.00
CA THR A 48 9.44 -10.36 1.29
C THR A 48 10.29 -9.59 2.30
N CYS A 49 9.71 -8.54 2.89
CA CYS A 49 10.40 -7.71 3.86
C CYS A 49 10.20 -8.20 5.30
N PRO A 50 11.11 -7.88 6.24
CA PRO A 50 10.97 -8.16 7.67
C PRO A 50 9.72 -7.54 8.31
N SER A 51 9.19 -6.47 7.74
CA SER A 51 7.88 -5.88 8.10
C SER A 51 6.69 -6.80 7.80
N GLY A 52 6.87 -7.80 6.92
CA GLY A 52 5.81 -8.65 6.38
C GLY A 52 5.18 -8.09 5.09
N THR A 53 5.44 -6.82 4.75
CA THR A 53 4.95 -6.20 3.51
C THR A 53 5.95 -6.45 2.38
N PRO A 54 5.59 -7.17 1.31
CA PRO A 54 6.51 -7.38 0.19
C PRO A 54 6.77 -6.07 -0.57
N VAL A 55 7.98 -5.92 -1.10
CA VAL A 55 8.29 -4.91 -2.11
C VAL A 55 8.42 -5.60 -3.47
N THR A 56 7.77 -5.03 -4.46
CA THR A 56 7.75 -5.55 -5.84
C THR A 56 8.32 -4.52 -6.78
N CYS A 57 9.01 -4.99 -7.81
CA CYS A 57 9.51 -4.16 -8.88
C CYS A 57 9.28 -4.87 -10.21
N SER A 58 8.77 -4.15 -11.21
CA SER A 58 8.52 -4.68 -12.54
C SER A 58 8.95 -3.68 -13.61
N SER A 59 9.59 -4.18 -14.67
CA SER A 59 10.14 -3.37 -15.76
C SER A 59 9.96 -4.07 -17.12
N PRO A 60 9.81 -3.31 -18.23
CA PRO A 60 9.88 -3.85 -19.59
C PRO A 60 11.31 -4.23 -20.05
N THR A 61 12.33 -4.06 -19.21
CA THR A 61 13.70 -4.52 -19.47
C THR A 61 14.01 -5.81 -18.72
N THR A 62 15.11 -6.49 -19.08
CA THR A 62 15.56 -7.72 -18.40
C THR A 62 16.24 -7.48 -17.04
N GLY A 63 16.41 -6.22 -16.63
CA GLY A 63 17.28 -5.84 -15.52
C GLY A 63 16.57 -5.66 -14.19
N CYS A 64 15.96 -6.72 -13.63
CA CYS A 64 15.57 -6.71 -12.21
C CYS A 64 16.26 -7.77 -11.38
N THR A 65 16.59 -7.37 -10.16
CA THR A 65 17.23 -8.21 -9.16
C THR A 65 16.65 -7.92 -7.79
N SER A 66 16.75 -8.88 -6.89
CA SER A 66 16.45 -8.69 -5.47
C SER A 66 17.58 -9.27 -4.63
N GLY A 67 17.67 -8.83 -3.39
CA GLY A 67 18.66 -9.34 -2.45
C GLY A 67 18.20 -9.20 -1.01
N PRO A 68 18.71 -10.05 -0.09
CA PRO A 68 18.34 -10.03 1.32
C PRO A 68 19.10 -8.97 2.15
N ASP A 69 20.11 -8.33 1.57
CA ASP A 69 20.97 -7.38 2.30
C ASP A 69 20.19 -6.18 2.83
N ASN A 70 20.62 -5.64 3.98
CA ASN A 70 19.96 -4.52 4.67
C ASN A 70 18.46 -4.74 4.94
N GLY A 71 18.04 -6.00 5.12
CA GLY A 71 16.64 -6.34 5.36
C GLY A 71 15.81 -6.51 4.08
N GLY A 72 16.45 -6.59 2.91
CA GLY A 72 15.78 -6.86 1.65
C GLY A 72 15.72 -5.66 0.72
N TRP A 73 15.87 -5.88 -0.57
CA TRP A 73 15.68 -4.87 -1.61
C TRP A 73 15.27 -5.50 -2.94
N VAL A 74 14.67 -4.68 -3.80
CA VAL A 74 14.41 -4.95 -5.21
C VAL A 74 15.01 -3.83 -6.05
N GLU A 75 15.51 -4.14 -7.23
CA GLU A 75 16.05 -3.16 -8.17
C GLU A 75 15.51 -3.49 -9.55
N CYS A 76 14.98 -2.49 -10.27
CA CYS A 76 14.74 -2.58 -11.70
C CYS A 76 15.32 -1.34 -12.37
N ASP A 77 15.87 -1.49 -13.58
CA ASP A 77 16.39 -0.37 -14.37
C ASP A 77 17.42 0.49 -13.62
N GLY A 78 18.18 -0.13 -12.72
CA GLY A 78 19.15 0.56 -11.86
C GLY A 78 18.54 1.38 -10.71
N VAL A 79 17.22 1.33 -10.51
CA VAL A 79 16.53 1.98 -9.38
C VAL A 79 16.30 0.96 -8.28
N ARG A 80 17.07 1.10 -7.18
CA ARG A 80 16.96 0.23 -6.01
C ARG A 80 15.95 0.74 -4.99
N THR A 81 15.00 -0.11 -4.64
CA THR A 81 14.01 0.10 -3.58
C THR A 81 14.29 -0.87 -2.43
N TYR A 82 14.52 -0.32 -1.24
CA TYR A 82 14.76 -1.13 -0.03
C TYR A 82 13.45 -1.47 0.67
N CYS A 83 13.46 -2.60 1.36
CA CYS A 83 12.40 -2.98 2.28
C CYS A 83 12.23 -1.92 3.38
N PRO A 84 10.99 -1.54 3.72
CA PRO A 84 10.75 -0.73 4.89
C PRO A 84 11.16 -1.53 6.16
N PRO A 85 11.74 -0.87 7.17
CA PRO A 85 12.08 -1.51 8.42
C PRO A 85 10.82 -2.00 9.14
N ALA A 86 10.94 -3.06 9.94
CA ALA A 86 9.84 -3.55 10.77
C ALA A 86 9.47 -2.52 11.85
N CYS A 87 8.17 -2.36 12.11
CA CYS A 87 7.72 -1.49 13.18
C CYS A 87 7.95 -2.06 14.57
N THR A 88 8.55 -1.27 15.44
CA THR A 88 8.65 -1.54 16.88
C THR A 88 7.92 -0.48 17.67
N CYS A 89 7.46 -0.81 18.89
CA CYS A 89 6.91 0.19 19.78
C CYS A 89 8.04 1.01 20.42
N GLY A 90 8.05 2.32 20.16
CA GLY A 90 8.92 3.24 20.86
C GLY A 90 8.68 3.22 22.37
N THR A 91 9.74 3.47 23.13
CA THR A 91 9.68 3.49 24.60
C THR A 91 9.10 4.79 25.15
N THR A 92 9.12 5.87 24.36
CA THR A 92 8.58 7.17 24.75
C THR A 92 7.07 7.14 24.84
N ARG A 93 6.55 7.49 26.01
CA ARG A 93 5.12 7.58 26.29
C ARG A 93 4.64 9.02 26.13
N TYR A 94 3.54 9.17 25.43
CA TYR A 94 2.80 10.42 25.25
C TYR A 94 1.42 10.28 25.87
N THR A 95 0.90 11.41 26.34
CA THR A 95 -0.47 11.50 26.83
C THR A 95 -1.16 12.68 26.15
N ALA A 96 -2.36 12.44 25.63
CA ALA A 96 -3.20 13.47 25.04
C ALA A 96 -4.62 13.36 25.59
N THR A 97 -5.26 14.50 25.81
CA THR A 97 -6.66 14.57 26.21
C THR A 97 -7.45 15.34 25.15
N ARG A 98 -8.59 14.78 24.74
CA ARG A 98 -9.55 15.47 23.87
C ARG A 98 -10.93 15.32 24.44
N SER A 99 -11.77 16.31 24.16
CA SER A 99 -13.18 16.29 24.48
C SER A 99 -13.98 16.28 23.19
N GLY A 100 -15.05 15.48 23.20
CA GLY A 100 -16.05 15.46 22.16
C GLY A 100 -17.41 15.82 22.74
N GLU A 101 -18.32 16.15 21.85
CA GLU A 101 -19.69 16.56 22.11
C GLU A 101 -20.64 15.72 21.24
N GLY A 102 -21.84 15.47 21.75
CA GLY A 102 -22.85 14.75 21.00
C GLY A 102 -24.16 14.63 21.73
N ALA A 103 -25.20 14.15 21.04
CA ALA A 103 -26.54 13.99 21.61
C ALA A 103 -26.58 13.00 22.81
N THR A 104 -25.58 12.13 22.93
CA THR A 104 -25.41 11.20 24.05
C THR A 104 -23.95 11.18 24.49
N CYS A 105 -23.69 10.70 25.72
CA CYS A 105 -22.32 10.46 26.19
C CYS A 105 -21.51 9.54 25.26
N GLY A 106 -22.14 8.51 24.67
CA GLY A 106 -21.48 7.59 23.74
C GLY A 106 -21.08 8.29 22.43
N ALA A 107 -21.92 9.19 21.93
CA ALA A 107 -21.59 10.02 20.76
C ALA A 107 -20.43 10.97 21.07
N ALA A 108 -20.47 11.65 22.22
CA ALA A 108 -19.40 12.52 22.69
C ALA A 108 -18.07 11.76 22.86
N ALA A 109 -18.11 10.56 23.43
CA ALA A 109 -16.94 9.68 23.57
C ALA A 109 -16.35 9.29 22.21
N THR A 110 -17.21 8.93 21.25
CA THR A 110 -16.79 8.54 19.90
C THR A 110 -16.11 9.71 19.18
N GLN A 111 -16.66 10.91 19.29
CA GLN A 111 -16.03 12.11 18.74
C GLN A 111 -14.68 12.40 19.42
N ALA A 112 -14.61 12.31 20.76
CA ALA A 112 -13.36 12.49 21.50
C ALA A 112 -12.27 11.49 21.06
N ARG A 113 -12.64 10.22 20.84
CA ARG A 113 -11.73 9.18 20.31
C ARG A 113 -11.24 9.51 18.90
N SER A 114 -12.12 9.99 18.03
CA SER A 114 -11.73 10.40 16.67
C SER A 114 -10.69 11.53 16.69
N LEU A 115 -10.90 12.55 17.53
CA LEU A 115 -9.93 13.64 17.72
C LEU A 115 -8.60 13.15 18.30
N LEU A 116 -8.63 12.17 19.21
CA LEU A 116 -7.42 11.53 19.73
C LEU A 116 -6.69 10.75 18.66
N THR A 117 -7.40 9.98 17.84
CA THR A 117 -6.79 9.23 16.72
C THR A 117 -6.10 10.17 15.74
N SER A 118 -6.72 11.31 15.40
CA SER A 118 -6.07 12.36 14.59
C SER A 118 -4.82 12.93 15.29
N THR A 119 -4.90 13.20 16.59
CA THR A 119 -3.75 13.70 17.37
C THR A 119 -2.59 12.70 17.39
N VAL A 120 -2.89 11.40 17.53
CA VAL A 120 -1.89 10.33 17.48
C VAL A 120 -1.29 10.23 16.07
N ALA A 121 -2.10 10.24 15.02
CA ALA A 121 -1.64 10.15 13.64
C ALA A 121 -0.73 11.33 13.25
N ALA A 122 -1.05 12.54 13.71
CA ALA A 122 -0.21 13.73 13.49
C ALA A 122 1.15 13.63 14.21
N ARG A 123 1.23 12.90 15.33
CA ARG A 123 2.46 12.76 16.12
C ARG A 123 3.28 11.53 15.75
N CYS A 124 2.64 10.45 15.32
CA CYS A 124 3.25 9.17 15.02
C CYS A 124 3.00 8.81 13.54
N PRO A 125 3.91 9.17 12.61
CA PRO A 125 3.72 8.95 11.18
C PRO A 125 3.52 7.47 10.80
N ALA A 126 4.26 6.57 11.47
CA ALA A 126 4.12 5.12 11.32
C ALA A 126 2.94 4.51 12.11
N GLY A 127 2.19 5.34 12.84
CA GLY A 127 1.05 4.93 13.68
C GLY A 127 1.36 4.87 15.18
N GLY A 128 0.30 4.89 15.99
CA GLY A 128 0.39 4.73 17.44
C GLY A 128 0.45 3.28 17.88
N CYS A 129 1.00 3.03 19.06
CA CYS A 129 1.07 1.72 19.68
C CYS A 129 0.97 1.79 21.20
N ALA A 130 0.80 0.63 21.85
CA ALA A 130 0.61 0.52 23.31
C ALA A 130 -0.44 1.51 23.86
N ILE A 131 -1.54 1.66 23.12
CA ILE A 131 -2.59 2.65 23.36
C ILE A 131 -3.43 2.20 24.55
N SER A 132 -3.64 3.12 25.51
CA SER A 132 -4.56 2.96 26.63
C SER A 132 -5.42 4.21 26.75
N ASP A 133 -6.73 4.01 26.83
CA ASP A 133 -7.71 5.07 26.99
C ASP A 133 -8.29 5.07 28.40
N SER A 134 -8.39 6.25 28.98
CA SER A 134 -9.15 6.51 30.19
C SER A 134 -10.32 7.44 29.86
N LEU A 135 -11.51 7.01 30.24
CA LEU A 135 -12.73 7.77 30.06
C LEU A 135 -12.84 8.82 31.16
N GLY A 136 -13.00 10.07 30.77
CA GLY A 136 -13.37 11.15 31.68
C GLY A 136 -14.86 11.14 32.00
N THR A 137 -15.29 12.13 32.77
CA THR A 137 -16.70 12.29 33.12
C THR A 137 -17.50 12.77 31.93
N CYS A 138 -18.69 12.20 31.73
CA CYS A 138 -19.68 12.74 30.82
C CYS A 138 -20.51 13.82 31.54
N VAL A 139 -20.54 15.02 30.98
CA VAL A 139 -21.27 16.15 31.55
C VAL A 139 -22.33 16.63 30.56
N PRO A 140 -23.57 16.93 31.00
CA PRO A 140 -24.55 17.57 30.16
C PRO A 140 -24.08 18.99 29.79
N LEU A 141 -24.35 19.41 28.55
CA LEU A 141 -23.98 20.74 28.06
C LEU A 141 -24.98 21.83 28.46
N GLY A 142 -26.20 21.44 28.85
CA GLY A 142 -27.27 22.36 29.25
C GLY A 142 -28.36 21.65 30.06
N PRO A 143 -29.39 22.40 30.48
CA PRO A 143 -30.47 21.87 31.31
C PRO A 143 -31.39 20.88 30.57
N ASN A 144 -31.43 20.93 29.24
CA ASN A 144 -32.29 20.06 28.44
C ASN A 144 -31.51 18.85 27.92
N ARG A 145 -32.20 17.71 27.79
CA ARG A 145 -31.61 16.49 27.18
C ARG A 145 -31.20 16.70 25.72
N THR A 146 -31.75 17.70 25.05
CA THR A 146 -31.44 18.05 23.65
C THR A 146 -30.17 18.89 23.51
N ASP A 147 -29.67 19.47 24.60
CA ASP A 147 -28.45 20.30 24.57
C ASP A 147 -27.19 19.46 24.39
N GLY A 148 -27.31 18.15 24.59
CA GLY A 148 -26.25 17.17 24.40
C GLY A 148 -25.32 17.03 25.59
N PHE A 149 -24.23 16.33 25.35
CA PHE A 149 -23.26 15.93 26.35
C PHE A 149 -21.86 16.21 25.84
N ARG A 150 -20.95 16.53 26.76
CA ARG A 150 -19.51 16.58 26.52
C ARG A 150 -18.84 15.47 27.31
N MET A 151 -17.87 14.82 26.69
CA MET A 151 -17.06 13.81 27.34
C MET A 151 -15.60 13.96 26.95
N SER A 152 -14.71 13.95 27.93
CA SER A 152 -13.27 13.92 27.70
C SER A 152 -12.75 12.49 27.72
N ILE A 153 -11.70 12.22 26.95
CA ILE A 153 -10.95 10.99 26.98
C ILE A 153 -9.47 11.36 27.01
N THR A 154 -8.73 10.69 27.89
CA THR A 154 -7.28 10.80 27.97
C THR A 154 -6.66 9.52 27.45
N ARG A 155 -5.82 9.62 26.42
CA ARG A 155 -5.11 8.51 25.79
C ARG A 155 -3.62 8.60 26.10
N THR A 156 -3.08 7.51 26.63
CA THR A 156 -1.64 7.30 26.74
C THR A 156 -1.20 6.34 25.63
N TYR A 157 -0.15 6.70 24.90
CA TYR A 157 0.32 5.95 23.73
C TYR A 157 1.83 6.09 23.53
N SER A 158 2.41 5.19 22.76
CA SER A 158 3.75 5.32 22.18
C SER A 158 3.63 5.43 20.65
N CYS A 159 4.67 5.88 19.96
CA CYS A 159 4.73 5.84 18.51
C CYS A 159 5.39 4.53 18.04
N LYS A 160 4.98 4.04 16.86
CA LYS A 160 5.76 3.04 16.13
C LYS A 160 7.04 3.68 15.60
N GLU A 161 8.15 2.96 15.68
CA GLU A 161 9.47 3.39 15.25
C GLU A 161 10.15 2.31 14.40
N PRO A 162 10.98 2.71 13.41
CA PRO A 162 11.23 4.09 12.98
C PRO A 162 10.03 4.72 12.21
N ALA A 163 10.07 6.03 11.94
CA ALA A 163 8.94 6.77 11.37
C ALA A 163 8.47 6.29 9.98
N ASN A 164 9.32 5.57 9.25
CA ASN A 164 9.08 5.00 7.93
C ASN A 164 8.86 3.47 7.96
N CYS A 165 8.65 2.89 9.15
CA CYS A 165 8.35 1.48 9.27
C CYS A 165 6.96 1.16 8.70
N GLN A 166 6.77 -0.09 8.28
CA GLN A 166 5.48 -0.62 7.81
C GLN A 166 5.16 -1.93 8.51
#